data_AF-A0A4Y9SBG2-F1
#
_entry.id   AF-A0A4Y9SBG2-F1
#
_cell.length_a   1.000
_cell.length_b   1.000
_cell.length_c   1.000
_cell.angle_alpha   90.00
_cell.angle_beta   90.00
_cell.angle_gamma   90.00
#
_symmetry.space_group_name_H-M   'P 1'
#
loop_
_entity.id
_entity.type
_entity.pdbx_description
1 polymer ?
#
loop_
_entity_poly.entity_id
_entity_poly.type
_entity_poly.pdbx_seq_one_letter_code
_entity_poly.pdbx_strand_id
1 'polypeptide(L)'
;MQMLISLLIIVATAAVVYAIIKTNPVKAKPLPLPSGVPYEPVLPDAAPALRWSDGGRFMVEVMTESRYQPTLKALAGDHGDVAAAKHYVATLMPDDRNAYENLAVAVFIEGRMVGYLSQKAAVNFRELLRKKEAVGQLSSCDAQVRGGAAWQGKRLQYVVVLDVEPLEK
;
A
#
# COMPACT_ATOMS: atom_id res chain seq x y z
N MET A 1 34.09 -21.15 -34.88
CA MET A 1 32.61 -21.25 -34.93
C MET A 1 31.96 -20.92 -33.59
N GLN A 2 32.40 -21.55 -32.50
CA GLN A 2 31.85 -21.33 -31.15
C GLN A 2 31.96 -19.88 -30.65
N MET A 3 33.11 -19.23 -30.85
CA MET A 3 33.32 -17.80 -30.53
C MET A 3 32.34 -16.86 -31.26
N LEU A 4 32.00 -17.19 -32.50
CA LEU A 4 31.14 -16.40 -33.37
C LEU A 4 29.67 -16.51 -32.93
N ILE A 5 29.26 -17.70 -32.49
CA ILE A 5 27.93 -17.96 -31.93
C ILE A 5 27.77 -17.22 -30.59
N SER A 6 28.77 -17.28 -29.70
CA SER A 6 28.74 -16.55 -28.42
C SER A 6 28.64 -15.04 -28.63
N LEU A 7 29.37 -14.48 -29.59
CA LEU A 7 29.31 -13.06 -29.91
C LEU A 7 27.91 -12.65 -30.40
N LEU A 8 27.28 -13.45 -31.26
CA LEU A 8 25.92 -13.20 -31.76
C LEU A 8 24.88 -13.20 -30.63
N ILE A 9 24.98 -14.11 -29.66
CA ILE A 9 24.07 -14.17 -28.51
C ILE A 9 24.20 -12.92 -27.64
N ILE A 10 25.43 -12.45 -27.39
CA ILE A 10 25.69 -11.24 -26.59
C ILE A 10 25.10 -10.01 -27.29
N VAL A 11 25.31 -9.88 -28.60
CA VAL A 11 24.75 -8.75 -29.37
C VAL A 11 23.22 -8.80 -29.39
N ALA A 12 22.63 -9.98 -29.57
CA ALA A 12 21.17 -10.13 -29.55
C ALA A 12 20.57 -9.80 -28.18
N THR A 13 21.15 -10.27 -27.09
CA THR A 13 20.68 -9.96 -25.73
C THR A 13 20.83 -8.47 -25.40
N ALA A 14 21.95 -7.85 -25.78
CA ALA A 14 22.14 -6.41 -25.63
C ALA A 14 21.09 -5.60 -26.41
N ALA A 15 20.76 -6.00 -27.64
CA ALA A 15 19.74 -5.35 -28.46
C ALA A 15 18.34 -5.45 -27.84
N VAL A 16 17.99 -6.61 -27.27
CA VAL A 16 16.71 -6.82 -26.56
C VAL A 16 16.63 -5.96 -25.31
N VAL A 17 17.67 -5.94 -24.47
CA VAL A 17 17.72 -5.09 -23.26
C VAL A 17 17.62 -3.62 -23.64
N TYR A 18 18.35 -3.19 -24.67
CA TYR A 18 18.28 -1.83 -25.19
C TYR A 18 16.87 -1.46 -25.66
N ALA A 19 16.19 -2.36 -26.38
CA ALA A 19 14.82 -2.14 -26.84
C ALA A 19 13.84 -2.00 -25.66
N ILE A 20 13.98 -2.82 -24.61
CA ILE A 20 13.14 -2.74 -23.40
C ILE A 20 13.33 -1.39 -22.69
N ILE A 21 14.57 -0.97 -22.45
CA ILE A 21 14.87 0.30 -21.78
C ILE A 21 14.38 1.49 -22.60
N LYS A 22 14.55 1.45 -23.93
CA LYS A 22 14.12 2.52 -24.83
C LYS A 22 12.60 2.63 -24.96
N THR A 23 11.88 1.51 -24.94
CA THR A 23 10.41 1.49 -25.12
C THR A 23 9.67 1.82 -23.84
N ASN A 24 10.25 1.57 -22.67
CA ASN A 24 9.59 1.82 -21.38
C ASN A 24 10.45 2.71 -20.46
N PRO A 25 10.71 3.98 -20.83
CA PRO A 25 11.44 4.88 -19.97
C PRO A 25 10.65 5.09 -18.67
N VAL A 26 11.27 4.83 -17.53
CA VAL A 26 10.72 5.20 -16.22
C VAL A 26 10.55 6.72 -16.22
N LYS A 27 9.34 7.19 -16.46
CA LYS A 27 9.04 8.62 -16.42
C LYS A 27 9.11 9.05 -14.97
N ALA A 28 10.15 9.82 -14.63
CA ALA A 28 10.21 10.51 -13.36
C ALA A 28 8.97 11.41 -13.25
N LYS A 29 8.09 11.09 -12.31
CA LYS A 29 6.94 11.95 -12.03
C LYS A 29 7.48 13.20 -11.34
N PRO A 30 7.13 14.41 -11.81
CA PRO A 30 7.56 15.62 -11.14
C PRO A 30 7.11 15.56 -9.68
N LEU A 31 8.05 15.75 -8.76
CA LEU A 31 7.73 15.84 -7.34
C LEU A 31 6.70 16.97 -7.18
N PRO A 32 5.57 16.73 -6.47
CA PRO A 32 4.71 17.81 -6.05
C PRO A 32 5.57 18.88 -5.37
N LEU A 33 5.35 20.15 -5.71
CA LEU A 33 5.96 21.26 -4.98
C LEU A 33 5.70 21.05 -3.49
N PRO A 34 6.69 21.27 -2.61
CA PRO A 34 6.51 21.11 -1.17
C PRO A 34 5.46 22.12 -0.72
N SER A 35 4.22 21.67 -0.64
CA SER A 35 3.21 22.34 0.14
C SER A 35 3.60 22.09 1.59
N GLY A 36 3.51 23.11 2.46
CA GLY A 36 3.66 22.90 3.90
C GLY A 36 2.64 21.92 4.48
N VAL A 37 1.68 21.46 3.67
CA VAL A 37 0.71 20.41 3.97
C VAL A 37 1.29 19.06 3.52
N PRO A 38 1.31 18.04 4.40
CA PRO A 38 1.66 16.69 4.00
C PRO A 38 0.79 16.23 2.83
N TYR A 39 1.43 15.60 1.84
CA TYR A 39 0.71 15.02 0.71
C TYR A 39 -0.24 13.91 1.18
N GLU A 40 -1.51 14.05 0.84
CA GLU A 40 -2.55 13.06 1.09
C GLU A 40 -3.27 12.77 -0.23
N PRO A 41 -3.22 11.54 -0.74
CA PRO A 41 -3.94 11.19 -1.96
C PRO A 41 -5.45 11.21 -1.71
N VAL A 42 -6.21 11.67 -2.69
CA VAL A 42 -7.68 11.67 -2.64
C VAL A 42 -8.18 10.31 -3.14
N LEU A 43 -9.02 9.64 -2.35
CA LEU A 43 -9.70 8.43 -2.78
C LEU A 43 -10.68 8.78 -3.92
N PRO A 44 -10.54 8.18 -5.13
CA PRO A 44 -11.45 8.45 -6.22
C PRO A 44 -12.84 7.84 -5.93
N ASP A 45 -13.87 8.46 -6.52
CA ASP A 45 -15.24 7.94 -6.48
C ASP A 45 -15.37 6.76 -7.46
N ALA A 46 -14.78 5.63 -7.09
CA ALA A 46 -14.82 4.38 -7.83
C ALA A 46 -15.00 3.21 -6.85
N ALA A 47 -15.78 2.21 -7.25
CA ALA A 47 -15.94 1.01 -6.46
C ALA A 47 -14.66 0.14 -6.51
N PRO A 48 -14.28 -0.51 -5.40
CA PRO A 48 -13.22 -1.50 -5.40
C PRO A 48 -13.53 -2.65 -6.39
N ALA A 49 -12.59 -2.96 -7.28
CA ALA A 49 -12.74 -4.01 -8.28
C ALA A 49 -12.51 -5.42 -7.72
N LEU A 50 -11.73 -5.52 -6.64
CA LEU A 50 -11.39 -6.78 -5.97
C LEU A 50 -11.67 -6.69 -4.48
N ARG A 51 -11.97 -7.84 -3.88
CA ARG A 51 -12.00 -8.04 -2.43
C ARG A 51 -11.03 -9.14 -2.04
N TRP A 52 -10.12 -8.81 -1.13
CA TRP A 52 -9.13 -9.73 -0.57
C TRP A 52 -9.62 -10.29 0.77
N SER A 53 -9.12 -11.48 1.10
CA SER A 53 -9.25 -12.08 2.43
C SER A 53 -8.16 -13.13 2.61
N ASP A 54 -7.73 -13.33 3.84
CA ASP A 54 -6.83 -14.40 4.25
C ASP A 54 -7.46 -15.35 5.29
N GLY A 55 -8.80 -15.31 5.37
CA GLY A 55 -9.59 -16.06 6.34
C GLY A 55 -9.68 -15.37 7.70
N GLY A 56 -9.43 -14.05 7.77
CA GLY A 56 -9.59 -13.26 8.98
C GLY A 56 -8.40 -13.38 9.94
N ARG A 57 -7.18 -13.59 9.44
CA ARG A 57 -5.97 -13.66 10.29
C ARG A 57 -5.40 -12.29 10.60
N PHE A 58 -5.67 -11.29 9.76
CA PHE A 58 -5.26 -9.90 9.96
C PHE A 58 -3.75 -9.74 10.18
N MET A 59 -2.94 -10.31 9.28
CA MET A 59 -1.48 -10.40 9.43
C MET A 59 -0.71 -9.20 8.86
N VAL A 60 -1.35 -8.34 8.08
CA VAL A 60 -0.69 -7.19 7.45
C VAL A 60 -1.02 -5.91 8.22
N GLU A 61 -0.02 -5.32 8.85
CA GLU A 61 -0.14 -4.03 9.53
C GLU A 61 0.06 -2.86 8.54
N VAL A 62 -0.78 -1.84 8.66
CA VAL A 62 -0.65 -0.58 7.93
C VAL A 62 0.40 0.27 8.63
N MET A 63 1.35 0.83 7.88
CA MET A 63 2.25 1.85 8.41
C MET A 63 1.48 3.14 8.68
N THR A 64 1.35 3.48 9.97
CA THR A 64 0.63 4.67 10.41
C THR A 64 1.59 5.68 11.03
N GLU A 65 1.77 6.83 10.37
CA GLU A 65 2.43 7.99 10.96
C GLU A 65 1.57 8.62 12.07
N SER A 66 2.21 9.34 13.00
CA SER A 66 1.53 10.02 14.12
C SER A 66 0.39 10.94 13.69
N ARG A 67 0.45 11.51 12.47
CA ARG A 67 -0.62 12.37 11.92
C ARG A 67 -1.96 11.66 11.74
N TYR A 68 -1.96 10.33 11.60
CA TYR A 68 -3.19 9.54 11.42
C TYR A 68 -3.82 9.11 12.75
N GLN A 69 -3.11 9.24 13.88
CA GLN A 69 -3.63 8.81 15.18
C GLN A 69 -4.97 9.46 15.60
N PRO A 70 -5.24 10.74 15.30
CA PRO A 70 -6.57 11.32 15.51
C PRO A 70 -7.68 10.60 14.72
N THR A 71 -7.42 10.27 13.45
CA THR A 71 -8.35 9.51 12.59
C THR A 71 -8.58 8.11 13.15
N LEU A 72 -7.50 7.41 13.52
CA LEU A 72 -7.59 6.07 14.10
C LEU A 72 -8.33 6.05 15.43
N LYS A 73 -8.11 7.05 16.29
CA LYS A 73 -8.86 7.22 17.53
C LYS A 73 -10.35 7.41 17.26
N ALA A 74 -10.71 8.23 16.27
CA ALA A 74 -12.10 8.45 15.89
C ALA A 74 -12.76 7.18 15.32
N LEU A 75 -12.01 6.39 14.53
CA LEU A 75 -12.46 5.10 14.05
C LEU A 75 -12.65 4.11 15.22
N ALA A 76 -11.63 3.94 16.06
CA ALA A 76 -11.66 3.07 17.23
C ALA A 76 -12.89 3.32 18.11
N GLY A 77 -13.33 4.58 18.21
CA GLY A 77 -14.48 4.98 19.00
C GLY A 77 -14.19 4.92 20.50
N ASP A 78 -15.26 4.80 21.30
CA ASP A 78 -15.12 4.57 22.72
C ASP A 78 -14.91 3.09 23.01
N HIS A 79 -13.90 2.80 23.81
CA HIS A 79 -13.51 1.46 24.23
C HIS A 79 -12.97 1.44 25.66
N GLY A 80 -13.14 2.55 26.41
CA GLY A 80 -12.63 2.68 27.77
C GLY A 80 -11.11 2.55 27.86
N ASP A 81 -10.64 1.76 28.83
CA ASP A 81 -9.22 1.54 29.11
C ASP A 81 -8.64 0.30 28.42
N VAL A 82 -9.48 -0.54 27.80
CA VAL A 82 -9.04 -1.75 27.10
C VAL A 82 -8.53 -1.42 25.70
N ALA A 83 -7.94 -2.40 24.99
CA ALA A 83 -7.57 -2.18 23.60
C ALA A 83 -8.82 -2.22 22.71
N ALA A 84 -8.91 -1.29 21.75
CA ALA A 84 -9.89 -1.32 20.68
C ALA A 84 -9.70 -2.58 19.81
N ALA A 85 -10.80 -3.05 19.21
CA ALA A 85 -10.82 -4.16 18.25
C ALA A 85 -11.98 -4.01 17.26
N LYS A 86 -12.10 -2.82 16.64
CA LYS A 86 -13.25 -2.47 15.80
C LYS A 86 -13.03 -2.87 14.35
N HIS A 87 -14.03 -3.52 13.77
CA HIS A 87 -13.98 -4.07 12.41
C HIS A 87 -14.49 -3.07 11.38
N TYR A 88 -13.87 -3.10 10.21
CA TYR A 88 -14.10 -2.20 9.09
C TYR A 88 -13.85 -2.89 7.75
N VAL A 89 -14.30 -2.25 6.67
CA VAL A 89 -13.80 -2.52 5.33
C VAL A 89 -12.78 -1.44 4.97
N ALA A 90 -11.56 -1.85 4.64
CA ALA A 90 -10.53 -0.98 4.12
C ALA A 90 -10.56 -0.96 2.59
N THR A 91 -10.24 0.19 2.01
CA THR A 91 -9.95 0.36 0.58
C THR A 91 -8.46 0.58 0.39
N LEU A 92 -7.84 -0.24 -0.45
CA LEU A 92 -6.44 -0.13 -0.85
C LEU A 92 -6.37 0.51 -2.23
N MET A 93 -5.59 1.58 -2.32
CA MET A 93 -5.44 2.38 -3.52
C MET A 93 -3.96 2.45 -3.95
N PRO A 94 -3.60 1.95 -5.13
CA PRO A 94 -2.30 2.23 -5.74
C PRO A 94 -2.12 3.76 -5.92
N ASP A 95 -1.14 4.33 -5.23
CA ASP A 95 -0.84 5.76 -5.31
C ASP A 95 0.39 6.01 -6.18
N ASP A 96 0.15 6.20 -7.47
CA ASP A 96 1.21 6.53 -8.43
C ASP A 96 1.69 7.99 -8.32
N ARG A 97 1.02 8.84 -7.54
CA ARG A 97 1.36 10.28 -7.39
C ARG A 97 2.24 10.53 -6.16
N ASN A 98 2.49 9.52 -5.34
CA ASN A 98 3.37 9.61 -4.19
C ASN A 98 4.80 10.00 -4.63
N ALA A 99 5.34 11.02 -3.96
CA ALA A 99 6.64 11.61 -4.26
C ALA A 99 7.83 10.80 -3.73
N TYR A 100 7.59 9.98 -2.70
CA TYR A 100 8.60 9.23 -1.96
C TYR A 100 8.72 7.80 -2.47
N GLU A 101 7.58 7.17 -2.78
CA GLU A 101 7.51 5.77 -3.20
C GLU A 101 6.66 5.61 -4.46
N ASN A 102 7.29 5.17 -5.55
CA ASN A 102 6.63 4.96 -6.85
C ASN A 102 5.57 3.83 -6.85
N LEU A 103 5.66 2.92 -5.87
CA LEU A 103 4.78 1.77 -5.74
C LEU A 103 3.88 1.84 -4.50
N ALA A 104 3.73 3.03 -3.90
CA ALA A 104 2.93 3.25 -2.71
C ALA A 104 1.49 2.71 -2.87
N VAL A 105 0.94 2.21 -1.78
CA VAL A 105 -0.46 1.77 -1.68
C VAL A 105 -1.07 2.41 -0.44
N ALA A 106 -1.92 3.41 -0.67
CA ALA A 106 -2.64 4.11 0.38
C ALA A 106 -3.80 3.25 0.90
N VAL A 107 -4.06 3.34 2.19
CA VAL A 107 -5.14 2.61 2.86
C VAL A 107 -6.14 3.60 3.43
N PHE A 108 -7.43 3.37 3.10
CA PHE A 108 -8.55 4.19 3.54
C PHE A 108 -9.56 3.34 4.31
N ILE A 109 -10.18 3.94 5.33
CA ILE A 109 -11.34 3.38 6.04
C ILE A 109 -12.39 4.47 6.13
N GLU A 110 -13.63 4.16 5.71
CA GLU A 110 -14.74 5.14 5.64
C GLU A 110 -14.34 6.43 4.88
N GLY A 111 -13.59 6.29 3.79
CA GLY A 111 -13.11 7.41 2.98
C GLY A 111 -11.99 8.25 3.61
N ARG A 112 -11.55 7.91 4.83
CA ARG A 112 -10.49 8.60 5.56
C ARG A 112 -9.18 7.84 5.42
N MET A 113 -8.10 8.55 5.13
CA MET A 113 -6.79 7.91 5.05
C MET A 113 -6.31 7.49 6.43
N VAL A 114 -5.84 6.25 6.51
CA VAL A 114 -5.32 5.66 7.77
C VAL A 114 -3.83 5.35 7.71
N GLY A 115 -3.24 5.35 6.53
CA GLY A 115 -1.80 5.15 6.33
C GLY A 115 -1.47 4.55 4.97
N TYR A 116 -0.30 3.94 4.88
CA TYR A 116 0.16 3.21 3.70
C TYR A 116 0.53 1.77 4.07
N LEU A 117 0.54 0.88 3.09
CA LEU A 117 1.30 -0.37 3.23
C LEU A 117 2.80 -0.04 3.37
N SER A 118 3.55 -0.90 4.05
CA SER A 118 5.02 -0.82 4.03
C SER A 118 5.53 -0.90 2.58
N GLN A 119 6.71 -0.37 2.30
CA GLN A 119 7.30 -0.41 0.96
C GLN A 119 7.34 -1.83 0.38
N LYS A 120 7.81 -2.82 1.16
CA LYS A 120 7.89 -4.23 0.74
C LYS A 120 6.49 -4.82 0.50
N ALA A 121 5.54 -4.57 1.40
CA ALA A 121 4.17 -5.03 1.22
C ALA A 121 3.50 -4.39 -0.01
N ALA A 122 3.73 -3.09 -0.25
CA ALA A 122 3.17 -2.36 -1.37
C ALA A 122 3.65 -2.92 -2.72
N VAL A 123 4.95 -3.23 -2.84
CA VAL A 123 5.50 -3.92 -4.02
C VAL A 123 4.79 -5.24 -4.25
N ASN A 124 4.74 -6.11 -3.24
CA ASN A 124 4.13 -7.43 -3.37
C ASN A 124 2.63 -7.36 -3.66
N PHE A 125 1.93 -6.39 -3.07
CA PHE A 125 0.52 -6.14 -3.33
C PHE A 125 0.27 -5.73 -4.78
N ARG A 126 1.09 -4.84 -5.34
CA ARG A 126 0.99 -4.46 -6.75
C ARG A 126 1.25 -5.66 -7.68
N GLU A 127 2.11 -6.59 -7.28
CA GLU A 127 2.27 -7.85 -8.02
C GLU A 127 1.05 -8.76 -7.94
N LEU A 128 0.34 -8.78 -6.82
CA LEU A 128 -0.94 -9.49 -6.72
C LEU A 128 -2.00 -8.85 -7.64
N LEU A 129 -2.11 -7.52 -7.65
CA LEU A 129 -3.01 -6.81 -8.57
C LEU A 129 -2.71 -7.14 -10.03
N ARG A 130 -1.42 -7.17 -10.41
CA ARG A 130 -1.01 -7.56 -11.77
C ARG A 130 -1.42 -8.98 -12.11
N LYS A 131 -1.22 -9.94 -11.20
CA LYS A 131 -1.63 -11.35 -11.39
C LYS A 131 -3.16 -11.52 -11.51
N LYS A 132 -3.94 -10.59 -10.97
CA LYS A 132 -5.40 -10.56 -11.05
C LYS A 132 -5.92 -9.65 -12.18
N GLU A 133 -5.04 -9.15 -13.05
CA GLU A 133 -5.39 -8.25 -14.16
C GLU A 133 -6.09 -6.95 -13.71
N ALA A 134 -5.84 -6.52 -12.46
CA ALA A 134 -6.47 -5.36 -11.82
C ALA A 134 -5.45 -4.24 -11.53
N VAL A 135 -4.47 -4.07 -12.41
CA VAL A 135 -3.39 -3.07 -12.23
C VAL A 135 -3.98 -1.66 -12.07
N GLY A 136 -3.56 -0.97 -11.02
CA GLY A 136 -3.98 0.42 -10.73
C GLY A 136 -5.42 0.55 -10.21
N GLN A 137 -6.19 -0.54 -10.12
CA GLN A 137 -7.57 -0.50 -9.65
C GLN A 137 -7.63 -0.46 -8.11
N LEU A 138 -8.71 0.13 -7.60
CA LEU A 138 -9.04 0.04 -6.19
C LEU A 138 -9.38 -1.40 -5.81
N SER A 139 -9.05 -1.77 -4.59
CA SER A 139 -9.47 -3.05 -4.02
C SER A 139 -9.80 -2.90 -2.54
N SER A 140 -10.44 -3.90 -1.95
CA SER A 140 -10.92 -3.84 -0.58
C SER A 140 -10.55 -5.08 0.20
N CYS A 141 -10.53 -4.98 1.52
CA CYS A 141 -10.44 -6.12 2.43
C CYS A 141 -11.09 -5.80 3.77
N ASP A 142 -11.25 -6.80 4.63
CA ASP A 142 -11.58 -6.53 6.03
C ASP A 142 -10.38 -5.94 6.76
N ALA A 143 -10.65 -5.07 7.73
CA ALA A 143 -9.65 -4.43 8.54
C ALA A 143 -10.10 -4.34 9.99
N GLN A 144 -9.13 -4.25 10.89
CA GLN A 144 -9.39 -3.93 12.29
C GLN A 144 -8.55 -2.74 12.74
N VAL A 145 -9.20 -1.80 13.41
CA VAL A 145 -8.52 -0.76 14.21
C VAL A 145 -8.31 -1.33 15.61
N ARG A 146 -7.05 -1.50 16.00
CA ARG A 146 -6.63 -2.11 17.27
C ARG A 146 -5.81 -1.15 18.12
N GLY A 147 -5.59 -1.51 19.38
CA GLY A 147 -4.70 -0.79 20.29
C GLY A 147 -5.40 0.30 21.08
N GLY A 148 -4.68 1.35 21.47
CA GLY A 148 -5.27 2.44 22.24
C GLY A 148 -5.57 2.17 23.70
N ALA A 149 -5.14 1.03 24.26
CA ALA A 149 -5.33 0.73 25.68
C ALA A 149 -4.70 1.80 26.60
N ALA A 150 -5.27 1.98 27.78
CA ALA A 150 -4.71 2.86 28.80
C ALA A 150 -3.53 2.16 29.50
N TRP A 151 -2.39 2.83 29.54
CA TRP A 151 -1.18 2.38 30.23
C TRP A 151 -0.54 3.56 30.95
N GLN A 152 -0.41 3.45 32.28
CA GLN A 152 0.17 4.50 33.14
C GLN A 152 -0.43 5.90 32.90
N GLY A 153 -1.77 5.98 32.79
CA GLY A 153 -2.49 7.24 32.55
C GLY A 153 -2.32 7.82 31.14
N LYS A 154 -1.67 7.10 30.22
CA LYS A 154 -1.54 7.47 28.81
C LYS A 154 -2.25 6.47 27.91
N ARG A 155 -2.69 6.92 26.74
CA ARG A 155 -3.25 6.08 25.70
C ARG A 155 -2.14 5.56 24.81
N LEU A 156 -2.05 4.25 24.60
CA LEU A 156 -1.17 3.65 23.60
C LEU A 156 -1.60 4.03 22.18
N GLN A 157 -0.73 3.74 21.21
CA GLN A 157 -1.03 4.00 19.80
C GLN A 157 -2.13 3.07 19.29
N TYR A 158 -2.86 3.56 18.29
CA TYR A 158 -3.75 2.75 17.48
C TYR A 158 -3.00 2.24 16.26
N VAL A 159 -3.36 1.04 15.82
CA VAL A 159 -2.83 0.40 14.61
C VAL A 159 -3.97 -0.10 13.75
N VAL A 160 -3.72 -0.27 12.45
CA VAL A 160 -4.66 -0.90 11.52
C VAL A 160 -4.04 -2.17 10.99
N VAL A 161 -4.80 -3.26 11.03
CA VAL A 161 -4.40 -4.55 10.46
C VAL A 161 -5.43 -5.01 9.43
N LEU A 162 -4.95 -5.66 8.37
CA LEU A 162 -5.71 -5.99 7.16
C LEU A 162 -5.82 -7.51 6.97
N ASP A 163 -7.01 -7.96 6.57
CA ASP A 163 -7.33 -9.33 6.13
C ASP A 163 -6.93 -9.50 4.66
N VAL A 164 -5.64 -9.65 4.41
CA VAL A 164 -5.07 -9.90 3.08
C VAL A 164 -3.95 -10.91 3.22
N GLU A 165 -3.71 -11.71 2.17
CA GLU A 165 -2.60 -12.66 2.16
C GLU A 165 -1.30 -11.98 2.62
N PRO A 166 -0.49 -12.64 3.46
CA PRO A 166 0.76 -12.07 3.95
C PRO A 166 1.62 -11.53 2.82
N LEU A 167 1.82 -10.22 2.84
CA LEU A 167 2.59 -9.50 1.82
C LEU A 167 4.08 -9.49 2.12
N GLU A 168 4.48 -10.03 3.26
CA GLU A 168 5.87 -10.13 3.68
C GLU A 168 6.11 -11.56 4.19
N LYS A 169 7.21 -12.16 3.71
CA LYS A 169 7.83 -13.35 4.30
C LYS A 169 8.78 -12.93 5.41
#